data_AF-A0A3Q2Y511-F1
#
_entry.id   AF-A0A3Q2Y511-F1
#
_cell.length_a   1.000
_cell.length_b   1.000
_cell.length_c   1.000
_cell.angle_alpha   90.00
_cell.angle_beta   90.00
_cell.angle_gamma   90.00
#
_symmetry.space_group_name_H-M   'P 1'
#
loop_
_entity.id
_entity.type
_entity.pdbx_description
1 polymer ?
#
loop_
_entity_poly.entity_id
_entity_poly.type
_entity_poly.pdbx_seq_one_letter_code
_entity_poly.pdbx_strand_id
1 'polypeptide(L)'
;LSALKAPAALHERIRSLDRARTGNILKHKLCRRPARSELVRMHILQESKAHASVQAAQLKLKRARLADDLNQKIAHRPGPMELVEKNILPADGGVNKDHDGRCSFFSHVDTNDCGGRRSTRFRLRCGDL
;
A
#
# COMPACT_ATOMS: atom_id res chain seq x y z
N LEU A 1 -1.34 -27.30 29.54
CA LEU A 1 -0.53 -26.90 30.71
C LEU A 1 -1.33 -25.86 31.49
N SER A 2 -2.01 -26.28 32.54
CA SER A 2 -2.86 -25.43 33.37
C SER A 2 -2.01 -24.48 34.21
N ALA A 3 -2.39 -23.20 34.25
CA ALA A 3 -1.74 -22.20 35.09
C ALA A 3 -1.83 -22.63 36.56
N LEU A 4 -0.67 -22.88 37.19
CA LEU A 4 -0.57 -23.12 38.62
C LEU A 4 -1.08 -21.87 39.34
N LYS A 5 -2.30 -21.96 39.88
CA LYS A 5 -2.91 -20.89 40.65
C LYS A 5 -2.02 -20.64 41.87
N ALA A 6 -1.52 -19.42 42.01
CA ALA A 6 -0.70 -19.07 43.15
C ALA A 6 -1.48 -19.34 44.46
N PRO A 7 -0.79 -19.61 45.59
CA PRO A 7 -1.46 -19.81 46.88
C PRO A 7 -2.37 -18.61 47.19
N ALA A 8 -3.57 -18.86 47.72
CA ALA A 8 -4.55 -17.80 48.00
C ALA A 8 -3.98 -16.66 48.87
N ALA A 9 -3.05 -16.98 49.78
CA ALA A 9 -2.36 -16.02 50.63
C ALA A 9 -1.40 -15.08 49.87
N LEU A 10 -0.86 -15.48 48.72
CA LEU A 10 0.08 -14.68 47.93
C LEU A 10 -0.60 -13.84 46.84
N HIS A 11 -1.89 -14.05 46.58
CA HIS A 11 -2.63 -13.33 45.55
C HIS A 11 -2.58 -11.81 45.71
N GLU A 12 -2.69 -11.29 46.93
CA GLU A 12 -2.65 -9.84 47.15
C GLU A 12 -1.26 -9.26 46.88
N ARG A 13 -0.20 -9.98 47.28
CA ARG A 13 1.17 -9.55 47.02
C ARG A 13 1.48 -9.54 45.52
N ILE A 14 1.02 -10.57 44.80
CA ILE A 14 1.18 -10.66 43.34
C ILE A 14 0.43 -9.51 42.65
N ARG A 15 -0.85 -9.27 43.01
CA ARG A 15 -1.63 -8.14 42.50
C ARG A 15 -0.94 -6.79 42.72
N SER A 16 -0.42 -6.57 43.93
CA SER A 16 0.29 -5.34 44.28
C SER A 16 1.56 -5.15 43.44
N LEU A 17 2.36 -6.22 43.28
CA LEU A 17 3.56 -6.19 42.45
C LEU A 17 3.24 -5.95 40.98
N ASP A 18 2.21 -6.61 40.43
CA ASP A 18 1.79 -6.42 39.04
C ASP A 18 1.22 -5.01 38.82
N ARG A 19 0.51 -4.44 39.79
CA ARG A 19 0.09 -3.04 39.77
C ARG A 19 1.28 -2.08 39.80
N ALA A 20 2.29 -2.34 40.61
CA ALA A 20 3.51 -1.53 40.65
C ALA A 20 4.29 -1.60 39.33
N ARG A 21 4.41 -2.82 38.75
CA ARG A 21 5.05 -3.04 37.44
C ARG A 21 4.31 -2.29 36.32
N THR A 22 2.99 -2.45 36.24
CA THR A 22 2.18 -1.74 35.24
C THR A 22 2.25 -0.23 35.44
N GLY A 23 2.22 0.25 36.68
CA GLY A 23 2.43 1.66 37.01
C GLY A 23 3.77 2.21 36.50
N ASN A 24 4.86 1.47 36.70
CA ASN A 24 6.19 1.88 36.21
C ASN A 24 6.27 1.92 34.68
N ILE A 25 5.70 0.91 34.00
CA ILE A 25 5.65 0.86 32.53
C ILE A 25 4.86 2.05 31.97
N LEU A 26 3.69 2.34 32.54
CA LEU A 26 2.84 3.44 32.10
C LEU A 26 3.51 4.80 32.29
N LYS A 27 4.18 5.02 33.42
CA LYS A 27 4.97 6.25 33.66
C LYS A 27 6.02 6.45 32.57
N HIS A 28 6.81 5.42 32.25
CA HIS A 28 7.81 5.51 31.19
C HIS A 28 7.20 5.80 29.81
N LYS A 29 6.07 5.15 29.47
CA LYS A 29 5.37 5.36 28.20
C LYS A 29 4.77 6.76 28.09
N LEU A 30 4.28 7.32 29.18
CA LEU A 30 3.70 8.67 29.20
C LEU A 30 4.78 9.73 28.97
N CYS A 31 5.96 9.59 29.58
CA CYS A 31 7.09 10.50 29.34
C CYS A 31 7.58 10.50 27.89
N ARG A 32 7.44 9.36 27.19
CA ARG A 32 7.86 9.19 25.79
C ARG A 32 6.70 9.26 24.80
N ARG A 33 5.56 9.82 25.20
CA ARG A 33 4.36 9.87 24.35
C ARG A 33 4.62 10.84 23.18
N PRO A 34 4.53 10.36 21.92
CA PRO A 34 4.71 11.21 20.74
C PRO A 34 3.57 12.21 20.58
N ALA A 35 3.87 13.35 19.96
CA ALA A 35 2.89 14.38 19.66
C ALA A 35 1.98 13.95 18.49
N ARG A 36 0.77 14.55 18.40
CA ARG A 36 -0.16 14.25 17.28
C ARG A 36 0.47 14.52 15.92
N SER A 37 1.21 15.62 15.78
CA SER A 37 1.88 16.00 14.52
C SER A 37 2.87 14.94 14.05
N GLU A 38 3.62 14.34 14.96
CA GLU A 38 4.54 13.24 14.65
C GLU A 38 3.81 12.01 14.14
N LEU A 39 2.69 11.63 14.78
CA LEU A 39 1.86 10.52 14.32
C LEU A 39 1.24 10.77 12.93
N VAL A 40 0.90 12.03 12.61
CA VAL A 40 0.41 12.41 11.27
C VAL A 40 1.54 12.33 10.24
N ARG A 41 2.72 12.87 10.56
CA ARG A 41 3.92 12.80 9.69
C ARG A 41 4.32 11.35 9.36
N MET A 42 4.19 10.45 10.34
CA MET A 42 4.43 9.03 10.17
C MET A 42 3.29 8.27 9.47
N HIS A 43 2.22 8.97 9.05
CA HIS A 43 1.03 8.38 8.43
C HIS A 43 0.28 7.35 9.30
N ILE A 44 0.40 7.45 10.63
CA ILE A 44 -0.38 6.64 11.58
C ILE A 44 -1.77 7.28 11.78
N LEU A 45 -1.81 8.60 12.02
CA LEU A 45 -3.05 9.36 12.12
C LEU A 45 -3.31 10.14 10.84
N GLN A 46 -4.59 10.36 10.54
CA GLN A 46 -5.00 11.18 9.40
C GLN A 46 -4.85 12.68 9.71
N GLU A 47 -4.45 13.45 8.70
CA GLU A 47 -4.44 14.91 8.76
C GLU A 47 -5.87 15.47 8.57
N SER A 48 -6.76 15.15 9.51
CA SER A 48 -8.12 15.67 9.54
C SER A 48 -8.46 16.22 10.92
N LYS A 49 -9.22 17.32 10.93
CA LYS A 49 -9.85 17.87 12.14
C LYS A 49 -11.22 17.23 12.42
N ALA A 50 -11.69 16.34 11.53
CA ALA A 50 -12.96 15.66 11.68
C ALA A 50 -12.96 14.66 12.84
N HIS A 51 -14.14 14.43 13.41
CA HIS A 51 -14.34 13.49 14.51
C HIS A 51 -13.97 12.05 14.12
N ALA A 52 -13.44 11.27 15.08
CA ALA A 52 -12.89 9.93 14.85
C ALA A 52 -13.86 8.95 14.16
N SER A 53 -15.16 9.08 14.44
CA SER A 53 -16.20 8.24 13.83
C SER A 53 -16.33 8.42 12.31
N VAL A 54 -16.02 9.61 11.78
CA VAL A 54 -16.21 9.93 10.35
C VAL A 54 -14.91 9.79 9.55
N GLN A 55 -13.75 9.80 10.21
CA GLN A 55 -12.44 9.78 9.54
C GLN A 55 -12.28 8.60 8.57
N ALA A 56 -12.75 7.42 8.95
CA ALA A 56 -12.68 6.24 8.10
C ALA A 56 -13.50 6.40 6.81
N ALA A 57 -14.72 6.94 6.91
CA ALA A 57 -15.58 7.20 5.76
C ALA A 57 -15.00 8.31 4.87
N GLN A 58 -14.48 9.39 5.47
CA GLN A 58 -13.82 10.48 4.76
C GLN A 58 -12.60 9.97 3.96
N LEU A 59 -11.78 9.09 4.54
CA LEU A 59 -10.63 8.51 3.87
C LEU A 59 -11.04 7.63 2.67
N LYS A 60 -12.08 6.82 2.82
CA LYS A 60 -12.63 6.01 1.72
C LYS A 60 -13.10 6.90 0.57
N LEU A 61 -13.85 7.96 0.88
CA LEU A 61 -14.31 8.94 -0.11
C LEU A 61 -13.13 9.62 -0.83
N LYS A 62 -12.14 10.10 -0.07
CA LYS A 62 -10.93 10.73 -0.64
C LYS A 62 -10.22 9.78 -1.61
N ARG A 63 -10.06 8.51 -1.24
CA ARG A 63 -9.43 7.49 -2.09
C ARG A 63 -10.23 7.21 -3.35
N ALA A 64 -11.55 7.07 -3.24
CA ALA A 64 -12.41 6.82 -4.41
C ALA A 64 -12.30 7.97 -5.42
N ARG A 65 -12.43 9.22 -4.97
CA ARG A 65 -12.27 10.41 -5.83
C ARG A 65 -10.92 10.44 -6.53
N LEU A 66 -9.83 10.19 -5.78
CA LEU A 66 -8.49 10.15 -6.38
C LEU A 66 -8.36 9.03 -7.42
N ALA A 67 -8.95 7.87 -7.18
CA ALA A 67 -8.94 6.78 -8.15
C ALA A 67 -9.70 7.15 -9.43
N ASP A 68 -10.88 7.77 -9.30
CA ASP A 68 -11.69 8.21 -10.43
C ASP A 68 -10.95 9.29 -11.25
N ASP A 69 -10.37 10.28 -10.58
CA ASP A 69 -9.57 11.34 -11.21
C ASP A 69 -8.35 10.78 -11.95
N LEU A 70 -7.66 9.80 -11.35
CA LEU A 70 -6.52 9.13 -11.97
C LEU A 70 -6.94 8.27 -13.16
N ASN A 71 -8.06 7.56 -13.06
CA ASN A 71 -8.58 6.74 -14.15
C ASN A 71 -8.90 7.60 -15.38
N GLN A 72 -9.52 8.77 -15.19
CA GLN A 72 -9.75 9.72 -16.30
C GLN A 72 -8.45 10.19 -16.94
N LYS A 73 -7.44 10.53 -16.13
CA LYS A 73 -6.12 10.98 -16.63
C LYS A 73 -5.36 9.88 -17.37
N ILE A 74 -5.48 8.63 -16.91
CA ILE A 74 -4.86 7.47 -17.56
C ILE A 74 -5.59 7.12 -18.86
N ALA A 75 -6.92 7.24 -18.90
CA ALA A 75 -7.69 7.01 -20.13
C ALA A 75 -7.30 7.97 -21.26
N HIS A 76 -6.92 9.21 -20.92
CA HIS A 76 -6.43 10.21 -21.87
C HIS A 76 -4.89 10.28 -21.93
N ARG A 77 -4.20 9.18 -21.62
CA ARG A 77 -2.74 9.15 -21.70
C ARG A 77 -2.27 9.31 -23.15
N PRO A 78 -1.49 10.35 -23.49
CA PRO A 78 -0.97 10.56 -24.83
C PRO A 78 -0.13 9.38 -25.32
N GLY A 79 -0.27 9.04 -26.60
CA GLY A 79 0.55 8.03 -27.24
C GLY A 79 2.03 8.45 -27.38
N PRO A 80 2.93 7.50 -27.67
CA PRO A 80 4.35 7.80 -27.87
C PRO A 80 4.61 8.76 -29.03
N MET A 81 3.81 8.69 -30.11
CA MET A 81 3.93 9.62 -31.24
C MET A 81 3.58 11.06 -30.85
N GLU A 82 2.53 11.26 -30.05
CA GLU A 82 2.14 12.58 -29.54
C GLU A 82 3.25 13.23 -28.69
N LEU A 83 4.07 12.42 -28.01
CA LEU A 83 5.21 12.91 -27.21
C LEU A 83 6.42 13.31 -28.08
N VAL A 84 6.61 12.66 -29.23
CA VAL A 84 7.61 13.03 -30.24
C VAL A 84 7.22 14.35 -30.91
N GLU A 85 5.95 14.51 -31.32
CA GLU A 85 5.43 15.75 -31.90
C GLU A 85 5.59 16.95 -30.93
N LYS A 86 5.43 16.70 -29.63
CA LYS A 86 5.63 17.70 -28.57
C LYS A 86 7.10 17.95 -28.23
N ASN A 87 8.05 17.33 -28.95
CA ASN A 87 9.50 17.43 -28.72
C ASN A 87 9.94 17.06 -27.29
N ILE A 88 9.15 16.24 -26.60
CA ILE A 88 9.49 15.71 -25.27
C ILE A 88 10.36 14.45 -25.44
N LEU A 89 10.05 13.65 -26.47
CA LEU A 89 10.86 12.52 -26.90
C LEU A 89 11.58 12.88 -28.21
N PRO A 90 12.84 12.45 -28.39
CA PRO A 90 13.52 12.58 -29.67
C PRO A 90 12.83 11.70 -30.73
N ALA A 91 12.73 12.21 -31.97
CA ALA A 91 12.11 11.51 -33.11
C ALA A 91 12.85 10.21 -33.48
N ASP A 92 14.17 10.21 -33.32
CA ASP A 92 14.96 8.99 -33.22
C ASP A 92 14.77 8.44 -31.81
N GLY A 93 13.69 7.69 -31.61
CA GLY A 93 13.43 7.00 -30.34
C GLY A 93 14.70 6.30 -29.92
N GLY A 94 15.33 6.81 -28.85
CA GLY A 94 16.74 6.62 -28.55
C GLY A 94 17.21 5.21 -28.90
N VAL A 95 17.85 5.09 -30.07
CA VAL A 95 18.59 3.90 -30.45
C VAL A 95 19.83 3.86 -29.56
N ASN A 96 19.65 3.47 -28.30
CA ASN A 96 20.65 2.59 -27.72
C ASN A 96 20.62 1.37 -28.64
N LYS A 97 21.56 1.36 -29.59
CA LYS A 97 21.82 0.19 -30.42
C LYS A 97 22.40 -0.86 -29.50
N ASP A 98 21.53 -1.51 -28.73
CA ASP A 98 21.83 -2.85 -28.28
C ASP A 98 22.07 -3.66 -29.55
N HIS A 99 23.18 -4.39 -29.57
CA HIS A 99 23.78 -5.01 -30.75
C HIS A 99 22.90 -6.05 -31.48
N ASP A 100 21.64 -6.21 -31.11
CA ASP A 100 20.76 -7.30 -31.51
C ASP A 100 19.42 -6.82 -32.12
N GLY A 101 19.44 -5.79 -32.97
CA GLY A 101 18.50 -5.59 -34.08
C GLY A 101 16.97 -5.74 -33.85
N ARG A 102 16.45 -5.60 -32.63
CA ARG A 102 15.03 -5.85 -32.32
C ARG A 102 14.36 -4.60 -31.74
N CYS A 103 13.83 -3.74 -32.61
CA CYS A 103 12.85 -2.72 -32.21
C CYS A 103 11.56 -3.40 -31.79
N SER A 104 11.36 -3.60 -30.48
CA SER A 104 10.08 -4.04 -29.95
C SER A 104 9.23 -2.81 -29.66
N PHE A 105 8.31 -2.49 -30.57
CA PHE A 105 7.15 -1.68 -30.22
C PHE A 105 6.31 -2.53 -29.27
N PHE A 106 6.49 -2.35 -27.96
CA PHE A 106 5.66 -3.02 -26.96
C PHE A 106 4.25 -2.45 -27.01
N SER A 107 3.42 -2.94 -27.92
CA SER A 107 1.97 -2.88 -27.78
C SER A 107 1.54 -4.01 -26.86
N HIS A 108 1.70 -3.84 -25.55
CA HIS A 108 0.91 -4.62 -24.59
C HIS A 108 -0.38 -3.84 -24.33
N VAL A 109 -1.46 -4.26 -24.98
CA VAL A 109 -2.80 -3.80 -24.66
C VAL A 109 -3.25 -4.63 -23.47
N ASP A 110 -3.15 -4.06 -22.26
CA ASP A 110 -3.81 -4.64 -21.09
C ASP A 110 -5.33 -4.45 -21.26
N THR A 111 -5.99 -5.45 -21.84
CA THR A 111 -7.43 -5.63 -21.64
C THR A 111 -7.64 -5.91 -20.16
N ASN A 112 -8.08 -4.90 -19.41
CA ASN A 112 -8.51 -5.03 -18.03
C ASN A 112 -9.82 -5.84 -18.00
N ASP A 113 -9.71 -7.17 -18.02
CA ASP A 113 -10.78 -8.06 -17.61
C ASP A 113 -10.68 -8.26 -16.09
N CYS A 114 -11.55 -7.57 -15.34
CA CYS A 114 -11.75 -7.75 -13.90
C CYS A 114 -12.46 -9.11 -13.66
N GLY A 115 -11.78 -10.20 -13.95
CA GLY A 115 -12.30 -11.54 -13.78
C GLY A 115 -11.16 -12.51 -13.51
N GLY A 116 -10.89 -12.79 -12.24
CA GLY A 116 -9.88 -13.77 -11.86
C GLY A 116 -10.09 -15.12 -12.55
N ARG A 117 -9.25 -15.43 -13.55
CA ARG A 117 -8.96 -16.80 -13.97
C ARG A 117 -7.46 -16.94 -14.11
N ARG A 118 -6.94 -17.94 -13.41
CA ARG A 118 -5.53 -18.34 -13.41
C ARG A 118 -5.10 -18.51 -14.88
N SER A 119 -4.07 -17.80 -15.30
CA SER A 119 -3.40 -18.04 -16.57
C SER A 119 -2.79 -19.45 -16.53
N THR A 120 -3.56 -20.46 -16.90
CA THR A 120 -3.00 -21.77 -17.24
C THR A 120 -2.35 -21.63 -18.60
N ARG A 121 -1.03 -21.46 -18.59
CA ARG A 121 -0.15 -21.55 -19.75
C ARG A 121 -0.29 -22.95 -20.37
N PHE A 122 -1.26 -23.16 -21.25
CA PHE A 122 -1.37 -24.41 -22.00
C PHE A 122 -0.33 -24.36 -23.13
N ARG A 123 0.76 -25.12 -22.97
CA ARG A 123 1.77 -25.32 -24.02
C ARG A 123 1.21 -26.37 -24.99
N LEU A 124 0.48 -25.95 -26.02
CA LEU A 124 0.19 -26.84 -27.16
C LEU A 124 1.53 -27.15 -27.82
N ARG A 125 1.99 -28.40 -27.71
CA ARG A 125 3.06 -28.91 -28.58
C ARG A 125 2.45 -29.10 -29.96
N CYS A 126 3.06 -28.51 -30.98
CA CYS A 126 2.81 -28.94 -32.35
C CYS A 126 3.36 -30.37 -32.51
N GLY A 127 2.49 -31.32 -32.83
CA GLY A 127 2.88 -32.67 -33.24
C GLY A 127 1.95 -33.73 -32.70
N ASP A 128 0.74 -33.81 -33.25
CA ASP A 128 -0.08 -35.03 -33.34
C ASP A 128 -0.98 -34.83 -34.58
N LEU A 129 -0.42 -35.18 -35.75
CA LEU A 129 -1.17 -35.66 -36.91
C LEU A 129 -1.06 -37.18 -36.91
#